data_AF-T1GWU5-F1
#
_entry.id   AF-T1GWU5-F1
#
_cell.length_a   1.000
_cell.length_b   1.000
_cell.length_c   1.000
_cell.angle_alpha   90.00
_cell.angle_beta   90.00
_cell.angle_gamma   90.00
#
_symmetry.space_group_name_H-M   'P 1'
#
loop_
_entity.id
_entity.type
_entity.pdbx_description
1 polymer ?
#
loop_
_entity_poly.entity_id
_entity_poly.type
_entity_poly.pdbx_seq_one_letter_code
_entity_poly.pdbx_strand_id
1 'polypeptide(L)'
;MYINIISQHLGEFLDTAENGAIFFSLGSTAKSSDLSPETVKLFFNVLSKLPQKILWKWDDVENVPGKSDNILFDKWVPQNDVLAHKNLRLFITHGGKGSVVESQYHGVPMIVIPLFGDQTFNAKEIEGKMYGISINHKTVTKEHFEKVVNEVLENRKYLTNVKLFSKVYKDRPITAKDNAVFWMEYVLRHKGARHLQSPAGELD
;
A
#
# COMPACT_ATOMS: atom_id res chain seq x y z
N MET A 1 -13.90 15.78 -10.53
CA MET A 1 -14.03 14.69 -11.51
C MET A 1 -12.78 13.84 -11.37
N TYR A 2 -12.87 12.75 -10.60
CA TYR A 2 -11.77 11.79 -10.47
C TYR A 2 -11.74 10.96 -11.75
N ILE A 3 -10.64 10.99 -12.50
CA ILE A 3 -10.43 10.05 -13.59
C ILE A 3 -10.13 8.72 -12.90
N ASN A 4 -11.08 7.79 -12.96
CA ASN A 4 -10.92 6.46 -12.41
C ASN A 4 -10.06 5.67 -13.42
N ILE A 5 -8.73 5.63 -13.23
CA ILE A 5 -7.78 4.91 -14.11
C ILE A 5 -7.54 3.51 -13.53
N ILE A 6 -8.54 2.93 -12.86
CA ILE A 6 -8.54 1.48 -12.68
C ILE A 6 -8.92 0.90 -14.04
N SER A 7 -8.08 0.03 -14.60
CA SER A 7 -8.46 -0.71 -15.82
C SER A 7 -9.80 -1.40 -15.57
N GLN A 8 -10.66 -1.46 -16.59
CA GLN A 8 -12.02 -1.97 -16.43
C GLN A 8 -12.03 -3.34 -15.71
N HIS A 9 -11.07 -4.22 -16.06
CA HIS A 9 -10.89 -5.52 -15.44
C HIS A 9 -10.58 -5.47 -13.93
N LEU A 10 -9.65 -4.60 -13.50
CA LEU A 10 -9.32 -4.45 -12.08
C LEU A 10 -10.49 -3.85 -11.29
N GLY A 11 -11.24 -2.93 -11.91
CA GLY A 11 -12.42 -2.31 -11.31
C GLY A 11 -13.51 -3.35 -11.07
N GLU A 12 -13.88 -4.11 -12.10
CA GLU A 12 -14.88 -5.18 -12.02
C GLU A 12 -14.49 -6.26 -10.98
N PHE A 13 -13.21 -6.62 -10.91
CA PHE A 13 -12.72 -7.55 -9.90
C PHE A 13 -12.96 -7.03 -8.47
N LEU A 14 -12.65 -5.76 -8.20
CA LEU A 14 -12.83 -5.15 -6.88
C LEU A 14 -14.29 -4.81 -6.55
N ASP A 15 -15.11 -4.43 -7.53
CA ASP A 15 -16.51 -4.09 -7.36
C ASP A 15 -17.35 -5.30 -6.89
N THR A 16 -16.97 -6.49 -7.35
CA THR A 16 -17.61 -7.78 -7.00
C THR A 16 -17.03 -8.42 -5.73
N ALA A 17 -16.21 -7.70 -4.96
CA ALA A 17 -15.60 -8.17 -3.71
C ALA A 17 -16.56 -8.00 -2.51
N GLU A 18 -17.60 -8.82 -2.41
CA GLU A 18 -18.65 -8.73 -1.37
C GLU A 18 -18.10 -8.83 0.06
N ASN A 19 -17.14 -9.73 0.30
CA ASN A 19 -16.46 -9.88 1.59
C ASN A 19 -15.32 -8.87 1.81
N GLY A 20 -15.16 -7.92 0.89
CA GLY A 20 -14.03 -7.00 0.83
C GLY A 20 -12.86 -7.53 0.00
N ALA A 21 -11.92 -6.63 -0.26
CA ALA A 21 -10.70 -6.91 -1.02
C ALA A 21 -9.43 -6.65 -0.20
N ILE A 22 -8.38 -7.39 -0.53
CA ILE A 22 -7.02 -7.21 -0.01
C ILE A 22 -6.13 -6.88 -1.20
N PHE A 23 -5.31 -5.85 -1.06
CA PHE A 23 -4.28 -5.52 -2.04
C PHE A 23 -2.92 -5.98 -1.52
N PHE A 24 -2.17 -6.72 -2.31
CA PHE A 24 -0.80 -7.14 -1.99
C PHE A 24 0.15 -6.52 -3.00
N SER A 25 1.06 -5.65 -2.53
CA SER A 25 2.12 -5.09 -3.36
C SER A 25 3.39 -4.80 -2.56
N LEU A 26 4.52 -5.38 -2.97
CA LEU A 26 5.85 -5.06 -2.42
C LEU A 26 6.53 -3.88 -3.13
N GLY A 27 5.77 -3.10 -3.91
CA GLY A 27 6.30 -1.96 -4.66
C GLY A 27 6.86 -2.34 -6.03
N SER A 28 7.61 -1.42 -6.64
CA SER A 28 8.26 -1.61 -7.95
C SER A 28 9.73 -2.01 -7.84
N THR A 29 10.34 -1.78 -6.69
CA THR A 29 11.76 -2.08 -6.42
C THR A 29 11.96 -3.50 -5.91
N ALA A 30 10.94 -4.09 -5.28
CA ALA A 30 10.95 -5.48 -4.87
C ALA A 30 10.65 -6.39 -6.07
N LYS A 31 11.45 -7.43 -6.20
CA LYS A 31 11.24 -8.54 -7.13
C LYS A 31 10.61 -9.71 -6.38
N SER A 32 9.91 -10.59 -7.10
CA SER A 32 9.44 -11.86 -6.53
C SER A 32 10.56 -12.69 -5.90
N SER A 33 11.79 -12.58 -6.44
CA SER A 33 13.00 -13.23 -5.91
C SER A 33 13.50 -12.70 -4.56
N ASP A 34 12.99 -11.56 -4.08
CA ASP A 34 13.36 -11.01 -2.77
C ASP A 34 12.67 -11.74 -1.62
N LEU A 35 11.64 -12.55 -1.93
CA LEU A 35 11.04 -13.51 -1.02
C LEU A 35 11.47 -14.93 -1.40
N SER A 36 11.64 -15.80 -0.40
CA SER A 36 11.89 -17.22 -0.70
C SER A 36 10.64 -17.87 -1.31
N PRO A 37 10.80 -18.88 -2.20
CA PRO A 37 9.66 -19.61 -2.75
C PRO A 37 8.73 -20.20 -1.69
N GLU A 38 9.28 -20.61 -0.54
CA GLU A 38 8.53 -21.13 0.60
C GLU A 38 7.64 -20.05 1.22
N THR A 39 8.18 -18.84 1.43
CA THR A 39 7.42 -17.69 1.96
C THR A 39 6.32 -17.27 0.99
N VAL A 40 6.60 -17.23 -0.31
CA VAL A 40 5.60 -16.91 -1.35
C VAL A 40 4.47 -17.94 -1.35
N LYS A 41 4.81 -19.23 -1.32
CA LYS A 41 3.84 -20.33 -1.27
C LYS A 41 3.02 -20.31 0.02
N LEU A 42 3.63 -19.95 1.14
CA LEU A 42 2.95 -19.75 2.42
C LEU A 42 1.90 -18.64 2.31
N PHE A 43 2.25 -17.47 1.77
CA PHE A 43 1.30 -16.37 1.57
C PHE A 43 0.16 -16.79 0.64
N PHE A 44 0.46 -17.43 -0.49
CA PHE A 44 -0.56 -17.95 -1.40
C PHE A 44 -1.53 -18.92 -0.71
N ASN A 45 -1.01 -19.89 0.06
CA ASN A 45 -1.82 -20.89 0.74
C ASN A 45 -2.77 -20.33 1.81
N VAL A 46 -2.44 -19.19 2.40
CA VAL A 46 -3.32 -18.48 3.34
C VAL A 46 -4.33 -17.64 2.57
N LEU A 47 -3.86 -16.79 1.65
CA LEU A 47 -4.69 -15.83 0.93
C LEU A 47 -5.73 -16.52 0.02
N SER A 48 -5.40 -17.68 -0.56
CA SER A 48 -6.32 -18.45 -1.42
C SER A 48 -7.51 -19.04 -0.68
N LYS A 49 -7.45 -19.12 0.66
CA LYS A 49 -8.54 -19.66 1.50
C LYS A 49 -9.45 -18.58 2.06
N LEU A 50 -9.09 -17.31 1.89
CA LEU A 50 -9.86 -16.20 2.42
C LEU A 50 -11.11 -15.95 1.59
N PRO A 51 -12.22 -15.52 2.21
CA PRO A 51 -13.42 -15.13 1.50
C PRO A 51 -13.25 -13.80 0.73
N GLN A 52 -12.21 -13.02 1.03
CA GLN A 52 -11.87 -11.78 0.34
C GLN A 52 -11.28 -12.05 -1.05
N LYS A 53 -11.52 -11.09 -1.96
CA LYS A 53 -10.78 -11.02 -3.22
C LYS A 53 -9.38 -10.44 -2.97
N ILE A 54 -8.38 -11.01 -3.61
CA ILE A 54 -6.98 -10.63 -3.46
C ILE A 54 -6.48 -10.08 -4.79
N LEU A 55 -6.18 -8.79 -4.83
CA LEU A 55 -5.41 -8.22 -5.94
C LEU A 55 -3.93 -8.28 -5.57
N TRP A 56 -3.15 -9.09 -6.27
CA TRP A 56 -1.75 -9.30 -5.97
C TRP A 56 -0.88 -8.76 -7.11
N LYS A 57 -0.18 -7.66 -6.86
CA LYS A 57 0.82 -7.15 -7.79
C LYS A 57 2.01 -8.11 -7.83
N TRP A 58 2.29 -8.67 -9.01
CA TRP A 58 3.32 -9.70 -9.20
C TRP A 58 4.13 -9.41 -10.47
N ASP A 59 5.46 -9.42 -10.38
CA ASP A 59 6.36 -8.99 -11.45
C ASP A 59 6.48 -9.98 -12.62
N ASP A 60 6.26 -11.28 -12.35
CA ASP A 60 6.28 -12.38 -13.31
C ASP A 60 4.93 -13.12 -13.37
N VAL A 61 3.96 -12.54 -14.07
CA VAL A 61 2.60 -13.10 -14.22
C VAL A 61 2.54 -14.41 -15.03
N GLU A 62 3.62 -14.79 -15.71
CA GLU A 62 3.71 -16.09 -16.39
C GLU A 62 4.02 -17.21 -15.38
N ASN A 63 4.71 -16.88 -14.30
CA ASN A 63 5.10 -17.81 -13.23
C ASN A 63 4.50 -17.40 -11.88
N VAL A 64 3.17 -17.42 -11.80
CA VAL A 64 2.46 -17.11 -10.55
C VAL A 64 2.61 -18.22 -9.49
N PRO A 65 2.51 -17.90 -8.18
CA PRO A 65 2.65 -18.86 -7.08
C PRO A 65 1.64 -20.02 -7.07
N GLY A 66 0.49 -19.85 -7.75
CA GLY A 66 -0.58 -20.83 -7.82
C GLY A 66 -1.83 -20.24 -8.47
N LYS A 67 -2.91 -21.03 -8.53
CA LYS A 67 -4.22 -20.61 -9.07
C LYS A 67 -5.29 -20.71 -8.00
N SER A 68 -6.11 -19.67 -7.86
CA SER A 68 -7.26 -19.62 -6.97
C SER A 68 -8.29 -18.64 -7.53
N ASP A 69 -9.58 -18.93 -7.37
CA ASP A 69 -10.67 -18.11 -7.92
C ASP A 69 -10.75 -16.72 -7.27
N ASN A 70 -10.24 -16.56 -6.05
CA ASN A 70 -10.26 -15.31 -5.30
C ASN A 70 -9.00 -14.44 -5.50
N ILE A 71 -7.98 -14.90 -6.24
CA ILE A 71 -6.73 -14.16 -6.43
C ILE A 71 -6.58 -13.73 -7.90
N LEU A 72 -6.42 -12.43 -8.11
CA LEU A 72 -6.02 -11.84 -9.38
C LEU A 72 -4.58 -11.35 -9.29
N PHE A 73 -3.71 -11.90 -10.15
CA PHE A 73 -2.35 -11.43 -10.32
C PHE A 73 -2.27 -10.39 -11.44
N ASP A 74 -1.60 -9.26 -11.19
CA ASP A 74 -1.36 -8.25 -12.22
C ASP A 74 0.05 -7.66 -12.07
N LYS A 75 0.70 -7.37 -13.19
CA LYS A 75 2.05 -6.77 -13.20
C LYS A 75 2.00 -5.28 -12.88
N TRP A 76 0.95 -4.60 -13.32
CA TRP A 76 0.80 -3.16 -13.19
C TRP A 76 -0.55 -2.82 -12.56
N VAL A 77 -0.51 -2.18 -11.39
CA VAL A 77 -1.70 -1.81 -10.64
C VAL A 77 -1.66 -0.32 -10.32
N PRO A 78 -2.72 0.45 -10.60
CA PRO A 78 -2.85 1.85 -10.19
C PRO A 78 -3.10 1.92 -8.67
N GLN A 79 -2.03 1.77 -7.89
CA GLN A 79 -2.06 1.58 -6.44
C GLN A 79 -2.92 2.62 -5.71
N ASN A 80 -2.76 3.91 -6.01
CA ASN A 80 -3.52 4.97 -5.36
C ASN A 80 -5.05 4.81 -5.57
N ASP A 81 -5.48 4.39 -6.76
CA ASP A 81 -6.90 4.22 -7.07
C ASP A 81 -7.45 2.94 -6.40
N VAL A 82 -6.66 1.86 -6.37
CA VAL A 82 -7.01 0.65 -5.61
C VAL A 82 -7.14 0.96 -4.12
N LEU A 83 -6.21 1.75 -3.56
CA LEU A 83 -6.27 2.19 -2.16
C LEU A 83 -7.49 3.07 -1.88
N ALA A 84 -7.98 3.81 -2.88
CA ALA A 84 -9.20 4.60 -2.79
C ALA A 84 -10.50 3.76 -2.89
N HIS A 85 -10.40 2.48 -3.28
CA HIS A 85 -11.56 1.67 -3.59
C HIS A 85 -12.38 1.29 -2.34
N LYS A 86 -13.71 1.49 -2.40
CA LYS A 86 -14.64 1.30 -1.25
C LYS A 86 -14.61 -0.11 -0.63
N ASN A 87 -14.31 -1.13 -1.44
CA ASN A 87 -14.27 -2.52 -1.00
C ASN A 87 -12.90 -2.94 -0.45
N LEU A 88 -11.85 -2.11 -0.58
CA LEU A 88 -10.55 -2.45 -0.01
C LEU A 88 -10.62 -2.41 1.52
N ARG A 89 -10.05 -3.44 2.15
CA ARG A 89 -10.05 -3.62 3.61
C ARG A 89 -8.66 -3.68 4.20
N LEU A 90 -7.68 -4.13 3.43
CA LEU A 90 -6.32 -4.36 3.90
C LEU A 90 -5.32 -4.15 2.76
N PHE A 91 -4.20 -3.53 3.09
CA PHE A 91 -3.04 -3.43 2.22
C PHE A 91 -1.84 -4.19 2.79
N ILE A 92 -1.37 -5.22 2.09
CA ILE A 92 -0.14 -5.94 2.39
C ILE A 92 0.98 -5.30 1.58
N THR A 93 1.98 -4.72 2.25
CA THR A 93 3.01 -3.91 1.62
C THR A 93 4.40 -4.14 2.20
N HIS A 94 5.44 -3.89 1.40
CA HIS A 94 6.81 -3.85 1.91
C HIS A 94 7.10 -2.67 2.87
N GLY A 95 6.24 -1.65 2.93
CA GLY A 95 6.42 -0.51 3.84
C GLY A 95 7.29 0.63 3.28
N GLY A 96 7.48 0.70 1.96
CA GLY A 96 8.09 1.88 1.33
C GLY A 96 7.26 3.15 1.60
N LYS A 97 7.94 4.30 1.74
CA LYS A 97 7.32 5.54 2.23
C LYS A 97 6.11 5.99 1.41
N GLY A 98 6.17 5.88 0.08
CA GLY A 98 5.05 6.22 -0.81
C GLY A 98 3.81 5.36 -0.53
N SER A 99 3.96 4.04 -0.49
CA SER A 99 2.89 3.09 -0.15
C SER A 99 2.27 3.37 1.22
N VAL A 100 3.10 3.67 2.22
CA VAL A 100 2.62 4.03 3.57
C VAL A 100 1.78 5.29 3.54
N VAL A 101 2.26 6.35 2.88
CA VAL A 101 1.55 7.64 2.81
C VAL A 101 0.23 7.50 2.06
N GLU A 102 0.18 6.76 0.95
CA GLU A 102 -1.06 6.54 0.19
C GLU A 102 -2.07 5.73 0.99
N SER A 103 -1.63 4.68 1.71
CA SER A 103 -2.52 3.88 2.57
C SER A 103 -3.09 4.70 3.72
N GLN A 104 -2.25 5.51 4.37
CA GLN A 104 -2.66 6.44 5.41
C GLN A 104 -3.62 7.50 4.86
N TYR A 105 -3.35 8.04 3.68
CA TYR A 105 -4.21 9.00 3.01
C TYR A 105 -5.60 8.41 2.77
N HIS A 106 -5.71 7.16 2.30
CA HIS A 106 -7.01 6.51 2.06
C HIS A 106 -7.62 5.85 3.30
N GLY A 107 -6.92 5.81 4.43
CA GLY A 107 -7.43 5.22 5.66
C GLY A 107 -7.55 3.70 5.59
N VAL A 108 -6.58 3.06 4.92
CA VAL A 108 -6.52 1.59 4.75
C VAL A 108 -5.49 1.02 5.73
N PRO A 109 -5.85 0.05 6.58
CA PRO A 109 -4.91 -0.59 7.49
C PRO A 109 -3.93 -1.50 6.75
N MET A 110 -2.78 -1.75 7.36
CA MET A 110 -1.65 -2.41 6.68
C MET A 110 -1.17 -3.68 7.38
N ILE A 111 -0.64 -4.61 6.58
CA ILE A 111 0.38 -5.57 7.03
C ILE A 111 1.67 -5.19 6.33
N VAL A 112 2.73 -4.96 7.11
CA VAL A 112 4.02 -4.52 6.58
C VAL A 112 5.00 -5.69 6.56
N ILE A 113 5.65 -5.91 5.42
CA ILE A 113 6.62 -6.97 5.19
C ILE A 113 7.96 -6.33 4.77
N PRO A 114 8.75 -5.79 5.70
CA PRO A 114 10.00 -5.13 5.35
C PRO A 114 10.97 -6.08 4.63
N LEU A 115 11.59 -5.58 3.56
CA LEU A 115 12.60 -6.30 2.78
C LEU A 115 13.98 -5.68 2.99
N PHE A 116 14.10 -4.34 2.91
CA PHE A 116 15.37 -3.62 3.04
C PHE A 116 15.20 -2.12 3.34
N GLY A 117 16.30 -1.42 3.62
CA GLY A 117 16.32 0.05 3.75
C GLY A 117 15.51 0.58 4.94
N ASP A 118 14.78 1.67 4.70
CA ASP A 118 13.99 2.40 5.71
C ASP A 118 12.67 1.69 6.09
N GLN A 119 12.30 0.62 5.37
CA GLN A 119 11.04 -0.10 5.53
C GLN A 119 10.81 -0.61 6.95
N THR A 120 11.87 -1.08 7.63
CA THR A 120 11.80 -1.54 9.03
C THR A 120 11.44 -0.40 9.99
N PHE A 121 11.93 0.82 9.73
CA PHE A 121 11.58 1.99 10.53
C PHE A 121 10.12 2.39 10.29
N ASN A 122 9.69 2.44 9.02
CA ASN A 122 8.31 2.72 8.66
C ASN A 122 7.35 1.68 9.31
N ALA A 123 7.72 0.40 9.30
CA ALA A 123 6.94 -0.67 9.93
C ALA A 123 6.73 -0.45 11.43
N LYS A 124 7.80 -0.09 12.17
CA LYS A 124 7.71 0.25 13.60
C LYS A 124 6.80 1.45 13.86
N GLU A 125 6.83 2.46 12.98
CA GLU A 125 5.94 3.62 13.07
C GLU A 125 4.47 3.20 12.89
N ILE A 126 4.19 2.33 11.92
CA ILE A 126 2.85 1.78 11.66
C ILE A 126 2.33 0.97 12.85
N GLU A 127 3.16 0.13 13.46
CA GLU A 127 2.79 -0.64 14.66
C GLU A 127 2.56 0.28 15.86
N GLY A 128 3.47 1.22 16.12
CA GLY A 128 3.38 2.15 17.24
C GLY A 128 2.14 3.06 17.18
N LYS A 129 1.66 3.39 15.98
CA LYS A 129 0.42 4.13 15.75
C LYS A 129 -0.81 3.24 15.60
N MET A 130 -0.64 1.91 15.68
CA MET A 130 -1.69 0.91 15.48
C MET A 130 -2.42 1.08 14.16
N TYR A 131 -1.69 1.37 13.07
CA TYR A 131 -2.24 1.40 11.71
C TYR A 131 -2.13 0.05 11.00
N GLY A 132 -1.35 -0.87 11.59
CA GLY A 132 -1.09 -2.18 11.02
C GLY A 132 -0.21 -3.03 11.92
N ILE A 133 0.22 -4.18 11.38
CA ILE A 133 1.16 -5.12 12.00
C ILE A 133 2.34 -5.33 11.05
N SER A 134 3.56 -5.47 11.58
CA SER A 134 4.73 -5.88 10.81
C SER A 134 4.97 -7.38 10.94
N ILE A 135 5.39 -8.03 9.84
CA ILE A 135 5.84 -9.42 9.84
C ILE A 135 7.24 -9.53 9.25
N ASN A 136 8.03 -10.47 9.78
CA ASN A 136 9.34 -10.79 9.24
C ASN A 136 9.22 -11.96 8.24
N HIS A 137 9.45 -11.67 6.96
CA HIS A 137 9.33 -12.66 5.88
C HIS A 137 10.28 -13.87 6.01
N LYS A 138 11.34 -13.77 6.82
CA LYS A 138 12.31 -14.86 7.04
C LYS A 138 11.88 -15.85 8.12
N THR A 139 11.00 -15.43 9.03
CA THR A 139 10.60 -16.23 10.20
C THR A 139 9.09 -16.45 10.28
N VAL A 140 8.32 -15.89 9.35
CA VAL A 140 6.86 -16.01 9.32
C VAL A 140 6.46 -17.46 9.10
N THR A 141 5.55 -17.95 9.94
CA THR A 141 4.87 -19.24 9.73
C THR A 141 3.50 -19.01 9.13
N LYS A 142 2.91 -20.07 8.58
CA LYS A 142 1.57 -20.02 7.97
C LYS A 142 0.52 -19.58 9.00
N GLU A 143 0.59 -20.18 10.18
CA GLU A 143 -0.34 -19.92 11.31
C GLU A 143 -0.19 -18.48 11.80
N HIS A 144 1.05 -17.98 11.86
CA HIS A 144 1.29 -16.59 12.25
C HIS A 144 0.74 -15.62 11.20
N PHE A 145 0.98 -15.85 9.91
CA PHE A 145 0.46 -14.99 8.86
C PHE A 145 -1.07 -14.98 8.81
N GLU A 146 -1.70 -16.15 8.91
CA GLU A 146 -3.17 -16.28 8.97
C GLU A 146 -3.75 -15.52 10.16
N LYS A 147 -3.15 -15.67 11.35
CA LYS A 147 -3.54 -14.93 12.55
C LYS A 147 -3.43 -13.41 12.35
N VAL A 148 -2.34 -12.94 11.75
CA VAL A 148 -2.10 -11.51 11.51
C VAL A 148 -3.12 -10.95 10.51
N VAL A 149 -3.42 -11.68 9.43
CA VAL A 149 -4.44 -11.26 8.45
C VAL A 149 -5.81 -11.12 9.11
N ASN A 150 -6.25 -12.12 9.87
CA ASN A 150 -7.54 -12.06 10.56
C ASN A 150 -7.56 -10.96 11.64
N GLU A 151 -6.49 -10.81 12.42
CA GLU A 151 -6.37 -9.74 13.43
C GLU A 151 -6.53 -8.34 12.79
N VAL A 152 -5.89 -8.05 11.66
CA VAL A 152 -6.01 -6.73 11.04
C VAL A 152 -7.39 -6.51 10.39
N LEU A 153 -8.00 -7.56 9.84
CA LEU A 153 -9.33 -7.48 9.22
C LEU A 153 -10.47 -7.33 10.24
N GLU A 154 -10.38 -8.05 11.37
CA GLU A 154 -11.46 -8.14 12.36
C GLU A 154 -11.31 -7.10 13.48
N ASN A 155 -10.08 -6.79 13.89
CA ASN A 155 -9.84 -5.82 14.96
C ASN A 155 -9.96 -4.38 14.45
N ARG A 156 -11.10 -3.76 14.76
CA ARG A 156 -11.42 -2.39 14.33
C ARG A 156 -10.40 -1.33 14.76
N LYS A 157 -9.51 -1.59 15.72
CA LYS A 157 -8.50 -0.60 16.16
C LYS A 157 -7.63 -0.11 15.00
N TYR A 158 -7.22 -1.01 14.10
CA TYR A 158 -6.35 -0.66 12.98
C TYR A 158 -7.05 0.28 12.00
N LEU A 159 -8.25 -0.11 11.58
CA LEU A 159 -9.09 0.69 10.70
C LEU A 159 -9.46 2.04 11.32
N THR A 160 -9.82 2.05 12.60
CA THR A 160 -10.24 3.27 13.30
C THR A 160 -9.11 4.28 13.40
N ASN A 161 -7.92 3.84 13.80
CA ASN A 161 -6.77 4.71 13.98
C ASN A 161 -6.26 5.29 12.65
N VAL A 162 -6.18 4.46 11.59
CA VAL A 162 -5.74 4.95 10.28
C VAL A 162 -6.78 5.86 9.62
N LYS A 163 -8.08 5.62 9.83
CA LYS A 163 -9.14 6.53 9.34
C LYS A 163 -9.17 7.85 10.10
N LEU A 164 -8.93 7.83 11.41
CA LEU A 164 -8.79 9.06 12.19
C LEU A 164 -7.62 9.89 11.66
N PHE A 165 -6.47 9.25 11.44
CA PHE A 165 -5.32 9.91 10.80
C PHE A 165 -5.68 10.45 9.43
N SER A 166 -6.29 9.64 8.55
CA SER A 166 -6.70 10.06 7.20
C SER A 166 -7.57 11.32 7.24
N LYS A 167 -8.53 11.36 8.16
CA LYS A 167 -9.41 12.52 8.35
C LYS A 167 -8.62 13.77 8.73
N VAL A 168 -7.77 13.68 9.74
CA VAL A 168 -6.94 14.81 10.20
C VAL A 168 -5.93 15.25 9.13
N TYR A 169 -5.33 14.29 8.43
CA TYR A 169 -4.35 14.56 7.36
C TYR A 169 -4.96 15.31 6.17
N LYS A 170 -6.22 15.00 5.84
CA LYS A 170 -6.98 15.66 4.78
C LYS A 170 -7.57 17.01 5.20
N ASP A 171 -7.72 17.24 6.51
CA ASP A 171 -8.23 18.47 7.09
C ASP A 171 -7.14 19.54 7.16
N ARG A 172 -6.99 20.28 6.06
CA ARG A 172 -5.99 21.34 5.90
C ARG A 172 -6.61 22.58 5.26
N PRO A 173 -6.15 23.78 5.63
CA PRO A 173 -6.74 25.04 5.15
C PRO A 173 -6.56 25.26 3.64
N ILE A 174 -5.52 24.67 3.04
CA ILE A 174 -5.22 24.76 1.60
C ILE A 174 -5.15 23.34 1.04
N THR A 175 -5.85 23.08 -0.06
CA THR A 175 -5.83 21.75 -0.69
C THR A 175 -4.44 21.47 -1.29
N ALA A 176 -4.09 20.18 -1.50
CA ALA A 176 -2.82 19.85 -2.18
C ALA A 176 -2.72 20.50 -3.56
N LYS A 177 -3.85 20.57 -4.27
CA LYS A 177 -3.93 21.18 -5.59
C LYS A 177 -3.62 22.67 -5.50
N ASP A 178 -4.30 23.40 -4.62
CA ASP A 178 -4.11 24.84 -4.51
C ASP A 178 -2.72 25.19 -3.98
N ASN A 179 -2.19 24.39 -3.06
CA ASN A 179 -0.81 24.54 -2.59
C ASN A 179 0.21 24.29 -3.73
N ALA A 180 0.00 23.29 -4.58
CA ALA A 180 0.87 23.03 -5.72
C ALA A 180 0.81 24.18 -6.75
N VAL A 181 -0.39 24.71 -7.02
CA VAL A 181 -0.57 25.90 -7.87
C VAL A 181 0.19 27.08 -7.28
N PHE A 182 0.01 27.36 -5.99
CA PHE A 182 0.71 28.45 -5.33
C PHE A 182 2.23 28.34 -5.46
N TRP A 183 2.82 27.17 -5.19
CA TRP A 183 4.28 26.99 -5.27
C TRP A 183 4.80 27.03 -6.70
N MET A 184 4.03 26.52 -7.66
CA MET A 184 4.36 26.65 -9.08
C MET A 184 4.39 28.12 -9.51
N GLU A 185 3.35 28.88 -9.16
CA GLU A 185 3.31 30.32 -9.44
C GLU A 185 4.42 31.07 -8.68
N TYR A 186 4.75 30.67 -7.47
CA TYR A 186 5.86 31.25 -6.70
C TYR A 186 7.18 31.11 -7.46
N VAL A 187 7.50 29.91 -7.93
CA VAL A 187 8.71 29.66 -8.73
C VAL A 187 8.72 30.52 -9.99
N LEU A 188 7.57 30.66 -10.68
CA LEU A 188 7.44 31.51 -11.86
C LEU A 188 7.64 33.00 -11.53
N ARG A 189 6.96 33.52 -10.50
CA ARG A 189 7.08 34.92 -10.04
C ARG A 189 8.52 35.28 -9.67
N HIS A 190 9.24 34.33 -9.08
CA HIS A 190 10.62 34.51 -8.63
C HIS A 190 11.66 33.92 -9.60
N LYS A 191 11.29 33.71 -10.86
CA LYS A 191 12.20 33.31 -11.96
C LYS A 191 13.11 32.11 -11.59
N GLY A 192 12.53 31.08 -10.98
CA GLY A 192 13.23 29.87 -10.55
C GLY A 192 13.52 29.79 -9.04
N ALA A 193 13.19 30.82 -8.27
CA ALA A 193 13.28 30.84 -6.80
C ALA A 193 14.61 30.30 -6.25
N ARG A 194 15.75 30.76 -6.81
CA ARG A 194 17.10 30.29 -6.43
C ARG A 194 17.38 30.38 -4.93
N HIS A 195 16.80 31.36 -4.24
CA HIS A 195 16.93 31.54 -2.79
C HIS A 195 16.29 30.43 -1.94
N LEU A 196 15.46 29.55 -2.52
CA LEU A 196 14.91 28.37 -1.85
C LEU A 196 15.70 27.09 -2.14
N GLN A 197 16.68 27.14 -3.04
CA GLN A 197 17.49 25.98 -3.38
C GLN A 197 18.53 25.75 -2.28
N SER A 198 18.77 24.48 -1.94
CA SER A 198 19.81 24.14 -0.96
C SER A 198 21.18 24.50 -1.53
N PRO A 199 22.03 25.25 -0.79
CA PRO A 199 23.41 25.50 -1.19
C PRO A 199 24.24 24.21 -1.38
N ALA A 200 23.82 23.11 -0.77
CA ALA A 200 24.47 21.81 -0.92
C ALA A 200 24.35 21.21 -2.34
N GLY A 201 23.46 21.74 -3.19
CA GLY A 201 23.34 21.31 -4.59
C GLY A 201 24.41 21.90 -5.52
N GLU A 202 25.21 22.86 -5.04
CA GLU A 202 26.31 23.50 -5.78
C GLU A 202 27.70 23.07 -5.27
N LEU A 203 27.75 22.10 -4.36
CA LEU A 203 29.00 21.52 -3.87
C LEU A 203 29.39 20.34 -4.75
N ASP A 204 30.43 20.53 -5.56
CA ASP A 204 31.12 19.49 -6.36
C ASP A 204 31.89 18.49 -5.48
#